data_AF-A5HKR0-F1
#
_entry.id   AF-A5HKR0-F1
#
_cell.length_a   1.000
_cell.length_b   1.000
_cell.length_c   1.000
_cell.angle_alpha   90.00
_cell.angle_beta   90.00
_cell.angle_gamma   90.00
#
_symmetry.space_group_name_H-M   'P 1'
#
loop_
_entity.id
_entity.type
_entity.pdbx_description
1 polymer ?
#
loop_
_entity_poly.entity_id
_entity_poly.type
_entity_poly.pdbx_seq_one_letter_code
_entity_poly.pdbx_strand_id
1 'polypeptide(L)' 'YVLVIGARAHLYQGHGPEAVVHGIKTAHAAGARVAILTNGAGSTVPEWGPGEVVVI' A
#
# COMPACT_ATOMS: atom_id res chain seq x y z
N TYR A 1 -9.77 -9.37 -14.38
CA TYR A 1 -8.66 -10.00 -13.64
C TYR A 1 -8.16 -9.04 -12.56
N VAL A 2 -7.55 -9.55 -11.49
CA VAL A 2 -6.96 -8.73 -10.42
C VAL A 2 -5.54 -9.23 -10.17
N LEU A 3 -4.60 -8.30 -9.99
CA LEU A 3 -3.24 -8.59 -9.53
C LEU A 3 -3.16 -8.25 -8.04
N VAL A 4 -2.81 -9.25 -7.22
CA VAL A 4 -2.58 -9.08 -5.78
C VAL A 4 -1.07 -9.14 -5.52
N ILE A 5 -0.49 -8.05 -5.02
CA ILE A 5 0.92 -8.04 -4.62
C ILE A 5 1.05 -8.74 -3.27
N GLY A 6 1.78 -9.85 -3.22
CA GLY A 6 1.83 -10.72 -2.04
C GLY A 6 2.58 -10.17 -0.82
N ALA A 7 3.43 -9.16 -0.98
CA ALA A 7 4.19 -8.54 0.11
C ALA A 7 4.52 -7.06 -0.19
N ARG A 8 4.92 -6.30 0.85
CA ARG A 8 5.33 -4.89 0.72
C ARG A 8 6.67 -4.64 1.40
N ALA A 9 7.58 -4.01 0.66
CA ALA A 9 8.80 -3.44 1.23
C ALA A 9 8.48 -2.08 1.86
N HIS A 10 9.01 -1.83 3.05
CA HIS A 10 8.87 -0.56 3.75
C HIS A 10 10.16 0.23 3.69
N LEU A 11 10.07 1.55 3.62
CA LEU A 11 11.25 2.42 3.48
C LEU A 11 12.23 2.23 4.65
N TYR A 12 11.71 2.03 5.87
CA TYR A 12 12.51 1.81 7.07
C TYR A 12 13.32 0.50 7.07
N GLN A 13 13.09 -0.40 6.11
CA GLN A 13 13.88 -1.63 5.96
C GLN A 13 15.25 -1.37 5.28
N GLY A 14 15.51 -0.16 4.79
CA GLY A 14 16.83 0.23 4.28
C GLY A 14 17.16 -0.22 2.85
N HIS A 15 16.19 -0.79 2.12
CA HIS A 15 16.37 -1.23 0.73
C HIS A 15 16.23 -0.12 -0.32
N GLY A 16 16.09 1.14 0.13
CA GLY A 16 15.88 2.30 -0.73
C GLY A 16 14.45 2.42 -1.28
N PRO A 17 14.08 3.59 -1.84
CA PRO A 17 12.73 3.86 -2.33
C PRO A 17 12.34 3.00 -3.53
N GLU A 18 13.30 2.58 -4.36
CA GLU A 18 13.04 1.71 -5.52
C GLU A 18 12.45 0.36 -5.12
N ALA A 19 12.93 -0.25 -4.04
CA ALA A 19 12.35 -1.49 -3.51
C ALA A 19 10.90 -1.31 -3.03
N VAL A 20 10.59 -0.14 -2.43
CA VAL A 20 9.24 0.17 -1.92
C VAL A 20 8.21 0.27 -3.05
N VAL A 21 8.57 0.93 -4.16
CA VAL A 21 7.65 1.18 -5.28
C VAL A 21 7.64 0.10 -6.35
N HIS A 22 8.56 -0.87 -6.28
CA HIS A 22 8.73 -1.91 -7.29
C HIS A 22 7.40 -2.61 -7.64
N GLY A 23 6.61 -3.02 -6.63
CA GLY A 23 5.35 -3.73 -6.86
C GLY A 23 4.34 -2.95 -7.71
N ILE A 24 4.25 -1.62 -7.52
CA ILE A 24 3.35 -0.75 -8.31
C ILE A 24 3.89 -0.55 -9.73
N LYS A 25 5.20 -0.35 -9.90
CA LYS A 25 5.82 -0.27 -11.23
C LYS A 25 5.61 -1.56 -12.02
N THR A 26 5.77 -2.71 -11.38
CA THR A 26 5.51 -4.04 -11.97
C THR A 26 4.03 -4.22 -12.33
N ALA A 27 3.10 -3.81 -11.47
CA ALA A 27 1.67 -3.85 -11.77
C ALA A 27 1.30 -2.99 -12.98
N HIS A 28 1.87 -1.78 -13.09
CA HIS A 28 1.67 -0.90 -14.24
C HIS A 28 2.21 -1.52 -15.54
N ALA A 29 3.42 -2.08 -15.50
CA ALA A 29 4.03 -2.77 -16.63
C ALA A 29 3.20 -4.00 -17.07
N ALA A 30 2.54 -4.67 -16.13
CA ALA A 30 1.59 -5.75 -16.40
C ALA A 30 0.22 -5.28 -16.95
N GLY A 31 0.02 -3.97 -17.14
CA GLY A 31 -1.18 -3.40 -17.74
C GLY A 31 -2.20 -2.86 -16.75
N ALA A 32 -1.94 -2.89 -15.43
CA ALA A 32 -2.84 -2.28 -14.46
C ALA A 32 -2.94 -0.75 -14.68
N ARG A 33 -4.15 -0.21 -14.52
CA ARG A 33 -4.45 1.23 -14.63
C ARG A 33 -4.97 1.85 -13.33
N VAL A 34 -5.38 1.00 -12.39
CA VAL A 34 -5.93 1.39 -11.09
C VAL A 34 -5.19 0.59 -10.02
N ALA A 35 -4.88 1.24 -8.91
CA ALA A 35 -4.32 0.61 -7.73
C ALA A 35 -5.21 0.89 -6.52
N ILE A 36 -5.47 -0.14 -5.71
CA ILE A 36 -6.10 -0.01 -4.40
C ILE A 36 -4.98 -0.15 -3.37
N LEU A 37 -4.67 0.94 -2.66
CA LEU A 37 -3.63 0.96 -1.64
C LEU A 37 -4.27 0.84 -0.27
N THR A 38 -3.83 -0.15 0.50
CA THR A 38 -4.30 -0.39 1.87
C THR A 38 -3.15 -0.23 2.85
N ASN A 39 -3.44 0.21 4.08
CA ASN A 39 -2.48 0.18 5.17
C ASN A 39 -3.24 0.02 6.50
N GLY A 40 -2.51 -0.31 7.56
CA GLY A 40 -2.99 -0.13 8.93
C GLY A 40 -2.32 1.11 9.51
N ALA A 41 -3.11 1.93 10.21
CA ALA A 41 -2.64 3.14 10.88
C ALA A 41 -3.32 3.32 12.24
N GLY A 42 -2.65 4.04 13.13
CA GLY A 42 -3.29 4.57 14.33
C GLY A 42 -3.97 5.91 14.01
N SER A 43 -5.22 6.07 14.42
CA SER A 43 -5.95 7.33 14.25
C SER A 43 -5.55 8.35 15.33
N THR A 44 -5.50 9.63 14.95
CA THR A 44 -5.47 10.78 15.86
C THR A 44 -6.83 11.46 16.00
N VAL A 45 -7.84 11.01 15.24
CA VAL A 45 -9.24 11.41 15.37
C VAL A 45 -9.89 10.54 16.46
N PRO A 46 -10.31 11.12 17.60
CA PRO A 46 -10.79 10.36 18.76
C PRO A 46 -11.96 9.41 18.48
N GLU A 47 -12.81 9.75 17.51
CA GLU A 47 -14.00 8.99 17.15
C GLU A 47 -13.69 7.73 16.32
N TRP A 48 -12.49 7.64 15.73
CA TRP A 48 -12.08 6.50 14.89
C TRP A 48 -11.30 5.48 15.70
N GLY A 49 -12.02 4.47 16.20
CA GLY A 49 -11.46 3.37 16.99
C GLY A 49 -10.82 2.25 16.16
N PRO A 50 -10.25 1.23 16.82
CA PRO A 50 -9.70 0.06 16.14
C PRO A 50 -10.73 -0.65 15.24
N GLY A 51 -10.34 -0.96 14.01
CA GLY A 51 -11.19 -1.64 13.03
C GLY A 51 -11.98 -0.70 12.12
N GLU A 52 -11.95 0.61 12.36
CA GLU A 52 -12.60 1.60 11.49
C GLU A 52 -11.92 1.68 10.11
N VAL A 53 -12.73 1.80 9.05
CA VAL A 53 -12.23 1.92 7.67
C VAL A 53 -12.29 3.38 7.24
N VAL A 54 -11.13 3.94 6.89
CA VAL A 54 -11.00 5.35 6.50
C VAL A 54 -10.48 5.44 5.07
N VAL A 55 -11.12 6.31 4.26
CA VAL A 55 -10.66 6.66 2.91
C VAL A 55 -9.64 7.79 3.01
N ILE A 56 -8.51 7.62 2.31
CA ILE A 56 -7.44 8.63 2.17
C ILE A 56 -7.70 9.49 0.95
#